data_AF-A0A388SHS9-F1
#
_entry.id   AF-A0A388SHS9-F1
#
_cell.length_a   1.000
_cell.length_b   1.000
_cell.length_c   1.000
_cell.angle_alpha   90.00
_cell.angle_beta   90.00
_cell.angle_gamma   90.00
#
_symmetry.space_group_name_H-M   'P 1'
#
loop_
_entity.id
_entity.type
_entity.pdbx_description
1 polymer ?
#
loop_
_entity_poly.entity_id
_entity_poly.type
_entity_poly.pdbx_seq_one_letter_code
_entity_poly.pdbx_strand_id
1 'polypeptide(L)'
;MEIVLGAVIGFLLLVMVLVSTQRSNAAHEERLRDLHSRRRAVALDLRNLQENIQQLKIVEHELRRKLAEADERASREMEVRKDREARQQASQFGSILDALLHERLLSAEQLGKARSYRDQSKSAYPLIEIVSMLGYVKADVVHRMRQRYPNLSDE
;
A
#
# COMPACT_ATOMS: atom_id res chain seq x y z
N MET A 1 -77.48 59.41 17.70
CA MET A 1 -77.16 58.16 16.99
C MET A 1 -75.67 58.02 16.63
N GLU A 2 -74.90 59.11 16.56
CA GLU A 2 -73.50 59.09 16.12
C GLU A 2 -72.52 58.39 17.09
N ILE A 3 -72.72 58.54 18.41
CA ILE A 3 -71.85 57.91 19.43
C ILE A 3 -71.95 56.37 19.40
N VAL A 4 -73.15 55.84 19.16
CA VAL A 4 -73.39 54.39 19.06
C VAL A 4 -72.71 53.82 17.81
N LEU A 5 -72.76 54.56 16.69
CA LEU A 5 -72.11 54.15 15.46
C LEU A 5 -70.58 54.11 15.61
N GLY A 6 -69.99 55.12 16.27
CA GLY A 6 -68.56 55.15 16.57
C GLY A 6 -68.08 54.01 17.47
N ALA A 7 -68.88 53.64 18.48
CA ALA A 7 -68.56 52.52 19.37
C ALA A 7 -68.60 51.16 18.65
N VAL A 8 -69.57 50.95 17.75
CA VAL A 8 -69.68 49.73 16.94
C VAL A 8 -68.51 49.60 15.97
N ILE A 9 -68.12 50.69 15.31
CA ILE A 9 -66.97 50.69 14.39
C ILE A 9 -65.66 50.41 15.16
N GLY A 10 -65.47 51.05 16.32
CA GLY A 10 -64.30 50.81 17.17
C GLY A 10 -64.20 49.36 17.65
N PHE A 11 -65.33 48.76 18.05
CA PHE A 11 -65.36 47.35 18.45
C PHE A 11 -65.04 46.39 17.30
N LEU A 12 -65.58 46.64 16.10
CA LEU A 12 -65.28 45.82 14.92
C LEU A 12 -63.81 45.88 14.53
N LEU A 13 -63.18 47.06 14.59
CA LEU A 13 -61.74 47.21 14.33
C LEU A 13 -60.90 46.46 15.37
N LEU A 14 -61.27 46.53 16.65
CA LEU A 14 -60.55 45.85 17.72
C LEU A 14 -60.64 44.32 17.57
N VAL A 15 -61.82 43.79 17.23
CA VAL A 15 -62.00 42.36 16.94
C VAL A 15 -61.18 41.94 15.72
N MET A 16 -61.17 42.75 14.66
CA MET A 16 -60.39 42.45 13.45
C MET A 16 -58.87 42.40 13.74
N VAL A 17 -58.36 43.32 14.56
CA VAL A 17 -56.95 43.34 14.99
C VAL A 17 -56.63 42.13 15.88
N LEU A 18 -57.52 41.76 16.79
CA LEU A 18 -57.35 40.59 17.67
C LEU A 18 -57.30 39.28 16.86
N VAL A 19 -58.19 39.12 15.86
CA VAL A 19 -58.20 37.94 14.99
C VAL A 19 -56.96 37.89 14.11
N SER A 20 -56.52 39.03 13.58
CA SER A 20 -55.29 39.13 12.78
C SER A 20 -54.05 38.75 13.58
N THR A 21 -53.95 39.21 14.84
CA THR A 21 -52.81 38.89 15.72
C THR A 21 -52.83 37.45 16.22
N GLN A 22 -54.00 36.87 16.48
CA GLN A 22 -54.10 35.43 16.79
C GLN A 22 -53.68 34.56 15.60
N ARG A 23 -54.12 34.88 14.39
CA ARG A 23 -53.72 34.15 13.17
C ARG A 23 -52.24 34.30 12.88
N SER A 24 -51.66 35.48 13.07
CA SER A 24 -50.22 35.66 12.90
C SER A 24 -49.43 34.84 13.91
N ASN A 25 -49.84 34.84 15.19
CA ASN A 25 -49.15 34.10 16.24
C ASN A 25 -49.23 32.58 16.01
N ALA A 26 -50.39 32.06 15.61
CA ALA A 26 -50.56 30.65 15.25
C ALA A 26 -49.64 30.25 14.07
N ALA A 27 -49.59 31.06 13.02
CA ALA A 27 -48.70 30.81 11.87
C ALA A 27 -47.20 30.89 12.26
N HIS A 28 -46.83 31.74 13.22
CA HIS A 28 -45.46 31.80 13.73
C HIS A 28 -45.11 30.57 14.56
N GLU A 29 -46.02 30.10 15.41
CA GLU A 29 -45.82 28.87 16.17
C GLU A 29 -45.67 27.65 15.26
N GLU A 30 -46.48 27.53 14.21
CA GLU A 30 -46.36 26.44 13.23
C GLU A 30 -45.00 26.47 12.53
N ARG A 31 -44.54 27.65 12.09
CA ARG A 31 -43.21 27.82 11.48
C ARG A 31 -42.09 27.45 12.46
N LEU A 32 -42.20 27.85 13.73
CA LEU A 32 -41.22 27.49 14.75
C LEU A 32 -41.20 25.98 15.01
N ARG A 33 -42.37 25.32 15.06
CA ARG A 33 -42.46 23.86 15.20
C ARG A 33 -41.84 23.14 14.00
N ASP A 34 -42.13 23.58 12.77
CA ASP A 34 -41.54 23.01 11.56
C ASP A 34 -40.01 23.16 11.58
N LEU A 35 -39.49 24.35 11.89
CA LEU A 35 -38.04 24.59 12.03
C LEU A 35 -37.41 23.72 13.12
N HIS A 36 -38.07 23.55 14.27
CA HIS A 36 -37.57 22.65 15.32
C HIS A 36 -37.56 21.19 14.88
N SER A 37 -38.56 20.74 14.12
CA SER A 37 -38.62 19.38 13.59
C SER A 37 -37.49 19.12 12.60
N ARG A 38 -37.26 20.05 11.66
CA ARG A 38 -36.17 20.00 10.68
C ARG A 38 -34.81 20.01 11.37
N ARG A 39 -34.62 20.85 12.39
CA ARG A 39 -33.38 20.89 13.17
C ARG A 39 -33.10 19.55 13.87
N ARG A 40 -34.13 18.88 14.40
CA ARG A 40 -33.98 17.54 15.01
C ARG A 40 -33.63 16.49 13.96
N ALA A 41 -34.28 16.50 12.80
CA ALA A 41 -33.97 15.58 11.71
C ALA A 41 -32.51 15.72 11.26
N VAL A 42 -32.06 16.96 11.00
CA VAL A 42 -30.66 17.24 10.61
C VAL A 42 -29.67 16.81 11.70
N ALA A 43 -30.00 17.01 12.99
CA ALA A 43 -29.14 16.57 14.08
C ALA A 43 -29.01 15.03 14.14
N LEU A 44 -30.10 14.29 13.85
CA LEU A 44 -30.07 12.84 13.77
C LEU A 44 -29.25 12.37 12.56
N ASP A 45 -29.43 13.01 11.39
CA ASP A 45 -28.65 12.70 10.19
C ASP A 45 -27.15 12.95 10.40
N LEU A 46 -26.79 14.07 11.06
CA LEU A 46 -25.40 14.36 11.42
C LEU A 46 -24.82 13.31 12.35
N ARG A 47 -25.59 12.83 13.33
CA ARG A 47 -25.14 11.77 14.24
C ARG A 47 -24.94 10.45 13.49
N ASN A 48 -25.88 10.07 12.64
CA ASN A 48 -25.77 8.87 11.81
C ASN A 48 -24.55 8.94 10.88
N LEU A 49 -24.30 10.11 10.27
CA LEU A 49 -23.11 10.32 9.45
C LEU A 49 -21.81 10.19 10.25
N GLN A 50 -21.78 10.75 11.47
CA GLN A 50 -20.62 10.59 12.36
C GLN A 50 -20.37 9.12 12.73
N GLU A 51 -21.42 8.38 13.07
CA GLU A 51 -21.33 6.95 13.37
C GLU A 51 -20.82 6.14 12.15
N ASN A 52 -21.35 6.42 10.96
CA ASN A 52 -20.89 5.81 9.71
C ASN A 52 -19.42 6.14 9.39
N ILE A 53 -19.00 7.38 9.59
CA ILE A 53 -17.59 7.79 9.39
C ILE A 53 -16.66 7.02 10.36
N GLN A 54 -17.07 6.83 11.61
CA GLN A 54 -16.27 6.07 12.57
C GLN A 54 -16.17 4.59 12.16
N GLN A 55 -17.28 3.98 11.72
CA GLN A 55 -17.26 2.62 11.21
C GLN A 55 -16.37 2.47 9.96
N LEU A 56 -16.46 3.42 9.03
CA LEU A 56 -15.60 3.44 7.83
C LEU A 56 -14.11 3.53 8.19
N LYS A 57 -13.74 4.35 9.19
CA LYS A 57 -12.35 4.44 9.65
C LYS A 57 -11.84 3.11 10.24
N ILE A 58 -12.69 2.39 10.98
CA ILE A 58 -12.34 1.08 11.52
C ILE A 58 -12.08 0.09 10.38
N VAL A 59 -12.99 0.03 9.41
CA VAL A 59 -12.85 -0.85 8.23
C VAL A 59 -11.61 -0.49 7.41
N GLU A 60 -11.36 0.80 7.18
CA GLU A 60 -10.15 1.28 6.49
C GLU A 60 -8.89 0.78 7.21
N HIS A 61 -8.85 0.87 8.53
CA HIS A 61 -7.72 0.43 9.32
C HIS A 61 -7.50 -1.09 9.24
N GLU A 62 -8.57 -1.88 9.31
CA GLU A 62 -8.52 -3.33 9.14
C GLU A 62 -8.04 -3.73 7.74
N LEU A 63 -8.52 -3.06 6.69
CA LEU A 63 -8.11 -3.32 5.32
C LEU A 63 -6.64 -2.99 5.11
N ARG A 64 -6.16 -1.84 5.63
CA ARG A 64 -4.74 -1.50 5.58
C ARG A 64 -3.86 -2.53 6.28
N ARG A 65 -4.30 -3.03 7.44
CA ARG A 65 -3.59 -4.09 8.16
C ARG A 65 -3.54 -5.39 7.34
N LYS A 66 -4.67 -5.82 6.77
CA LYS A 66 -4.73 -7.02 5.91
C LYS A 66 -3.85 -6.88 4.68
N LEU A 67 -3.80 -5.70 4.07
CA LEU A 67 -2.93 -5.41 2.94
C LEU A 67 -1.45 -5.54 3.34
N ALA A 68 -1.04 -4.92 4.45
CA ALA A 68 0.33 -5.01 4.94
C ALA A 68 0.73 -6.47 5.25
N GLU A 69 -0.15 -7.25 5.88
CA GLU A 69 0.09 -8.68 6.13
C GLU A 69 0.19 -9.50 4.83
N ALA A 70 -0.61 -9.17 3.82
CA ALA A 70 -0.56 -9.83 2.52
C ALA A 70 0.74 -9.49 1.77
N ASP A 71 1.17 -8.23 1.78
CA ASP A 71 2.41 -7.77 1.16
C ASP A 71 3.63 -8.41 1.83
N GLU A 72 3.63 -8.53 3.17
CA GLU A 72 4.70 -9.20 3.90
C GLU A 72 4.78 -10.70 3.55
N ARG A 73 3.63 -11.39 3.45
CA ARG A 73 3.60 -12.79 3.01
C ARG A 73 4.08 -12.95 1.57
N ALA A 74 3.64 -12.09 0.67
CA ALA A 74 4.07 -12.12 -0.73
C ALA A 74 5.58 -11.88 -0.86
N SER A 75 6.13 -10.95 -0.07
CA SER A 75 7.57 -10.68 -0.02
C SER A 75 8.35 -11.88 0.47
N ARG A 76 7.93 -12.51 1.59
CA ARG A 76 8.56 -13.73 2.11
C ARG A 76 8.48 -14.90 1.13
N GLU A 77 7.33 -15.10 0.47
CA GLU A 77 7.19 -16.14 -0.55
C GLU A 77 8.12 -15.90 -1.75
N MET A 78 8.28 -14.64 -2.16
CA MET A 78 9.21 -14.29 -3.25
C MET A 78 10.66 -14.57 -2.85
N GLU A 79 11.07 -14.25 -1.62
CA GLU A 79 12.41 -14.56 -1.11
C GLU A 79 12.64 -16.07 -1.06
N VAL A 80 11.70 -16.85 -0.52
CA VAL A 80 11.80 -18.31 -0.47
C VAL A 80 11.86 -18.92 -1.88
N ARG A 81 11.11 -18.37 -2.85
CA ARG A 81 11.19 -18.81 -4.25
C ARG A 81 12.56 -18.51 -4.86
N LYS A 82 13.07 -17.28 -4.68
CA LYS A 82 14.42 -16.90 -5.15
C LYS A 82 15.50 -17.79 -4.55
N ASP A 83 15.44 -18.06 -3.25
CA ASP A 83 16.37 -18.96 -2.58
C ASP A 83 16.27 -20.39 -3.11
N ARG A 84 15.05 -20.88 -3.38
CA ARG A 84 14.84 -22.21 -3.96
C ARG A 84 15.36 -22.30 -5.39
N GLU A 85 15.12 -21.28 -6.21
CA GLU A 85 15.65 -21.20 -7.57
C GLU A 85 17.18 -21.11 -7.57
N ALA A 86 17.76 -20.29 -6.69
CA ALA A 86 19.21 -20.20 -6.51
C ALA A 86 19.81 -21.54 -6.06
N ARG A 87 19.15 -22.26 -5.14
CA ARG A 87 19.56 -23.62 -4.72
C ARG A 87 19.42 -24.64 -5.84
N GLN A 88 18.34 -24.60 -6.62
CA GLN A 88 18.15 -25.52 -7.75
C GLN A 88 19.18 -25.28 -8.85
N GLN A 89 19.45 -24.03 -9.21
CA GLN A 89 20.49 -23.71 -10.19
C GLN A 89 21.89 -24.04 -9.65
N ALA A 90 22.17 -23.72 -8.38
CA ALA A 90 23.44 -24.11 -7.76
C ALA A 90 23.60 -25.64 -7.70
N SER A 91 22.54 -26.40 -7.47
CA SER A 91 22.61 -27.88 -7.47
C SER A 91 22.96 -28.49 -8.84
N GLN A 92 22.87 -27.71 -9.94
CA GLN A 92 23.29 -28.16 -11.27
C GLN A 92 24.79 -28.02 -11.51
N PHE A 93 25.50 -27.24 -10.69
CA PHE A 93 26.93 -26.97 -10.86
C PHE A 93 27.72 -27.41 -9.62
N GLY A 94 28.87 -28.04 -9.81
CA GLY A 94 29.75 -28.39 -8.68
C GLY A 94 30.51 -27.17 -8.15
N SER A 95 30.89 -26.27 -9.06
CA SER A 95 31.63 -25.05 -8.74
C SER A 95 31.32 -23.88 -9.67
N ILE A 96 31.80 -22.69 -9.30
CA ILE A 96 31.69 -21.48 -10.12
C ILE A 96 32.40 -21.66 -11.47
N LEU A 97 33.48 -22.45 -11.53
CA LEU A 97 34.16 -22.78 -12.77
C LEU A 97 33.27 -23.60 -13.71
N ASP A 98 32.51 -24.56 -13.17
CA ASP A 98 31.55 -25.34 -13.96
C ASP A 98 30.43 -24.45 -14.53
N ALA A 99 29.93 -23.51 -13.73
CA ALA A 99 28.95 -22.54 -14.19
C ALA A 99 29.52 -21.64 -15.31
N LEU A 100 30.76 -21.16 -15.18
CA LEU A 100 31.44 -20.36 -16.21
C LEU A 100 31.68 -21.13 -17.51
N LEU A 101 32.01 -22.43 -17.42
CA LEU A 101 32.12 -23.31 -18.59
C LEU A 101 30.76 -23.54 -19.26
N HIS A 102 29.71 -23.77 -18.48
CA HIS A 102 28.36 -24.00 -18.99
C HIS A 102 27.79 -22.77 -19.69
N GLU A 103 27.97 -21.58 -19.10
CA GLU A 103 27.56 -20.31 -19.71
C GLU A 103 28.48 -19.84 -20.86
N ARG A 104 29.49 -20.65 -21.24
CA ARG A 104 30.49 -20.36 -22.28
C ARG A 104 31.28 -19.06 -22.05
N LEU A 105 31.39 -18.63 -20.79
CA LEU A 105 32.18 -17.47 -20.37
C LEU A 105 33.66 -17.85 -20.19
N LEU A 106 33.91 -19.14 -19.96
CA LEU A 106 35.24 -19.75 -19.93
C LEU A 106 35.24 -20.94 -20.89
N SER A 107 36.32 -21.13 -21.65
CA SER A 107 36.50 -22.33 -22.48
C SER A 107 37.29 -23.41 -21.74
N ALA A 108 37.04 -24.68 -22.09
CA ALA A 108 37.78 -25.81 -21.52
C ALA A 108 39.30 -25.71 -21.80
N GLU A 109 39.69 -25.14 -22.94
CA GLU A 109 41.10 -24.93 -23.29
C GLU A 109 41.77 -23.88 -22.38
N GLN A 110 41.09 -22.76 -22.11
CA GLN A 110 41.58 -21.72 -21.20
C GLN A 110 41.68 -22.24 -19.75
N LEU A 111 40.71 -23.04 -19.31
CA LEU A 111 40.79 -23.70 -18.01
C LEU A 111 41.95 -24.69 -17.95
N GLY A 112 42.19 -25.45 -19.02
CA GLY A 112 43.35 -26.34 -19.14
C GLY A 112 44.67 -25.57 -19.00
N LYS A 113 44.81 -24.44 -19.69
CA LYS A 113 45.99 -23.56 -19.57
C LYS A 113 46.16 -23.01 -18.16
N ALA A 114 45.07 -22.60 -17.49
CA ALA A 114 45.12 -22.12 -16.12
C ALA A 114 45.56 -23.22 -15.13
N ARG A 115 45.10 -24.47 -15.32
CA ARG A 115 45.56 -25.63 -14.55
C ARG A 115 47.05 -25.91 -14.77
N SER A 116 47.49 -25.96 -16.02
CA SER A 116 48.90 -26.14 -16.35
C SER A 116 49.79 -25.05 -15.74
N TYR A 117 49.33 -23.79 -15.77
CA TYR A 117 50.03 -22.68 -15.12
C TYR A 117 50.15 -22.90 -13.60
N ARG A 118 49.04 -23.25 -12.93
CA ARG A 118 49.03 -23.51 -11.48
C ARG A 118 50.01 -24.61 -11.10
N ASP A 119 50.00 -25.72 -11.84
CA ASP A 119 50.81 -26.90 -11.55
C ASP A 119 52.31 -26.63 -11.82
N GLN A 120 52.63 -25.89 -12.89
CA GLN A 120 53.99 -25.51 -13.23
C GLN A 120 54.58 -24.48 -12.26
N SER A 121 53.80 -23.48 -11.87
CA SER A 121 54.25 -22.40 -11.00
C SER A 121 54.09 -22.71 -9.51
N LYS A 122 53.49 -23.86 -9.16
CA LYS A 122 53.07 -24.23 -7.79
C LYS A 122 52.31 -23.09 -7.10
N SER A 123 51.42 -22.45 -7.86
CA SER A 123 50.64 -21.31 -7.36
C SER A 123 49.71 -21.75 -6.24
N ALA A 124 49.71 -21.01 -5.13
CA ALA A 124 48.76 -21.22 -4.03
C ALA A 124 47.37 -20.61 -4.29
N TYR A 125 47.22 -19.86 -5.38
CA TYR A 125 45.95 -19.23 -5.73
C TYR A 125 44.94 -20.26 -6.27
N PRO A 126 43.65 -20.13 -5.91
CA PRO A 126 42.60 -20.98 -6.46
C PRO A 126 42.45 -20.76 -7.97
N LEU A 127 41.97 -21.78 -8.67
CA LEU A 127 41.87 -21.79 -10.14
C LEU A 127 41.06 -20.61 -10.68
N ILE A 128 39.97 -20.23 -10.00
CA ILE A 128 39.13 -19.09 -10.39
C ILE A 128 39.90 -17.77 -10.42
N GLU A 129 40.82 -17.56 -9.46
CA GLU A 129 41.63 -16.36 -9.39
C GLU A 129 42.70 -16.37 -10.49
N ILE A 130 43.32 -17.52 -10.74
CA ILE A 130 44.29 -17.68 -11.84
C ILE A 130 43.64 -17.38 -13.18
N VAL A 131 42.43 -17.87 -13.44
CA VAL A 131 41.67 -17.60 -14.66
C VAL A 131 41.41 -16.09 -14.82
N SER A 132 41.14 -15.37 -13.73
CA SER A 132 40.97 -13.92 -13.75
C SER A 132 42.29 -13.15 -13.94
N MET A 133 43.38 -13.60 -13.31
CA MET A 133 44.72 -13.02 -13.43
C MET A 133 45.28 -13.18 -14.84
N LEU A 134 45.03 -14.33 -15.47
CA LEU A 134 45.40 -14.60 -16.87
C LEU A 134 44.51 -13.86 -17.88
N GLY A 135 43.50 -13.13 -17.41
CA GLY A 135 42.60 -12.33 -18.25
C GLY A 135 41.60 -13.14 -19.06
N TYR A 136 41.43 -14.43 -18.77
CA TYR A 136 40.45 -15.28 -19.46
C TYR A 136 39.00 -14.90 -19.09
N VAL A 137 38.78 -14.48 -17.85
CA VAL A 137 37.47 -13.98 -17.37
C VAL A 137 37.68 -12.68 -16.60
N LYS A 138 36.85 -11.67 -16.85
CA LYS A 138 36.90 -10.41 -16.11
C LYS A 138 36.48 -10.61 -14.64
N ALA A 139 37.13 -9.92 -13.71
CA ALA A 139 36.80 -9.97 -12.28
C ALA A 139 35.31 -9.64 -12.00
N ASP A 140 34.72 -8.70 -12.73
CA ASP A 140 33.29 -8.35 -12.61
C ASP A 140 32.37 -9.53 -12.94
N VAL A 141 32.76 -10.40 -13.87
CA VAL A 141 31.98 -11.57 -14.28
C VAL A 141 32.02 -12.61 -13.16
N VAL A 142 33.20 -12.85 -12.56
CA VAL A 142 33.35 -13.74 -11.41
C VAL A 142 32.54 -13.21 -10.22
N HIS A 143 32.58 -11.90 -9.96
CA HIS A 143 31.80 -11.30 -8.88
C HIS A 143 30.30 -11.46 -9.09
N ARG A 144 29.80 -11.24 -10.31
CA ARG A 144 28.39 -11.48 -10.65
C ARG A 144 28.00 -12.96 -10.49
N MET A 145 28.90 -13.89 -10.83
CA MET A 145 28.64 -15.32 -10.63
C MET A 145 28.56 -15.70 -9.15
N ARG A 146 29.45 -15.15 -8.31
CA ARG A 146 29.37 -15.33 -6.84
C ARG A 146 28.07 -14.76 -6.26
N GLN A 147 27.60 -13.62 -6.75
CA GLN A 147 26.32 -13.04 -6.32
C GLN A 147 25.13 -13.89 -6.77
N ARG A 148 25.19 -14.48 -7.98
CA ARG A 148 24.14 -15.33 -8.53
C ARG A 148 24.07 -16.69 -7.84
N TYR A 149 25.23 -17.23 -7.46
CA TYR A 149 25.38 -18.54 -6.84
C TYR A 149 26.19 -18.47 -5.55
N PRO A 150 25.64 -17.89 -4.47
CA PRO A 150 26.38 -17.63 -3.23
C PRO A 150 26.85 -18.90 -2.49
N ASN A 151 26.31 -20.07 -2.84
CA ASN A 151 26.61 -21.34 -2.19
C ASN A 151 27.55 -22.25 -3.00
N LEU A 152 28.01 -21.81 -4.18
CA LEU A 152 28.93 -22.59 -5.01
C LEU A 152 30.38 -22.40 -4.54
N SER A 153 31.14 -23.49 -4.58
CA SER A 153 32.60 -23.47 -4.39
C SER A 153 33.28 -22.67 -5.50
N ASP A 154 34.35 -21.96 -5.14
CA ASP A 154 35.28 -21.33 -6.08
C ASP A 154 36.17 -22.36 -6.82
N GLU A 155 36.22 -23.60 -6.31
CA GLU A 155 36.95 -24.75 -6.87
C GLU A 155 36.01 -25.79 -7.47
#